data_AF-K7FLF9-F1
#
_entry.id   AF-K7FLF9-F1
#
_cell.length_a   1.000
_cell.length_b   1.000
_cell.length_c   1.000
_cell.angle_alpha   90.00
_cell.angle_beta   90.00
_cell.angle_gamma   90.00
#
_symmetry.space_group_name_H-M   'P 1'
#
loop_
_entity.id
_entity.type
_entity.pdbx_description
1 polymer ?
#
loop_
_entity_poly.entity_id
_entity_poly.type
_entity_poly.pdbx_seq_one_letter_code
_entity_poly.pdbx_strand_id
1 'polypeptide(L)'
;EGDLQIVDPGVEDSGIYTCRQGDATLAYYEVDFQDAKRLHISHASLGEAALANTTVKLAGGARGQLLPAWAPWQPCDRCGGPGERKRVGFCYAWLVSRPEGPLPCGLAGRGLPQRGPELRVESCEVPCDRAYVSGQDEPSRPPLLVITRYRALPRAGARLRCPMASIYRPVYWQEGPTALTWQDLRQRNRSISLDQVTGGGTL
;
A
#
# COMPACT_ATOMS: atom_id res chain seq x y z
N GLU A 1 6.84 1.83 -22.42
CA GLU A 1 7.08 3.28 -22.38
C GLU A 1 5.85 4.08 -22.02
N GLY A 2 5.59 4.15 -20.73
CA GLY A 2 4.55 4.98 -20.12
C GLY A 2 4.45 4.60 -18.67
N ASP A 3 5.56 4.20 -18.06
CA ASP A 3 5.58 3.78 -16.67
C ASP A 3 5.76 5.03 -15.81
N LEU A 4 5.02 5.12 -14.72
CA LEU A 4 5.14 6.22 -13.76
C LEU A 4 6.11 5.81 -12.67
N GLN A 5 7.13 6.62 -12.40
CA GLN A 5 7.98 6.44 -11.23
C GLN A 5 7.64 7.48 -10.17
N ILE A 6 7.38 7.00 -8.95
CA ILE A 6 7.16 7.82 -7.77
C ILE A 6 8.43 7.70 -6.92
N VAL A 7 9.30 8.71 -6.97
CA VAL A 7 10.57 8.83 -6.24
C VAL A 7 10.32 9.34 -4.82
N ASP A 8 10.80 8.66 -3.78
CA ASP A 8 10.57 9.08 -2.38
C ASP A 8 9.07 9.29 -2.05
N PRO A 9 8.23 8.26 -2.25
CA PRO A 9 6.77 8.40 -2.11
C PRO A 9 6.34 8.80 -0.69
N GLY A 10 5.43 9.77 -0.62
CA GLY A 10 4.78 10.22 0.61
C GLY A 10 3.31 9.79 0.68
N VAL A 11 2.67 10.00 1.85
CA VAL A 11 1.25 9.67 2.06
C VAL A 11 0.33 10.47 1.14
N GLU A 12 0.77 11.67 0.75
CA GLU A 12 0.12 12.59 -0.17
C GLU A 12 0.11 12.12 -1.63
N ASP A 13 0.98 11.17 -1.98
CA ASP A 13 1.00 10.53 -3.30
C ASP A 13 -0.01 9.38 -3.39
N SER A 14 -0.78 9.12 -2.34
CA SER A 14 -1.88 8.14 -2.37
C SER A 14 -3.00 8.66 -3.27
N GLY A 15 -3.47 7.81 -4.18
CA GLY A 15 -4.46 8.22 -5.16
C GLY A 15 -4.76 7.15 -6.20
N ILE A 16 -5.65 7.52 -7.10
CA ILE A 16 -5.96 6.70 -8.27
C ILE A 16 -5.10 7.19 -9.43
N TYR A 17 -4.20 6.34 -9.89
CA TYR A 17 -3.34 6.61 -11.03
C TYR A 17 -3.88 5.91 -12.26
N THR A 18 -4.19 6.66 -13.30
CA THR A 18 -4.76 6.13 -14.55
C THR A 18 -3.80 6.36 -15.70
N CYS A 19 -3.47 5.30 -16.44
CA CYS A 19 -2.78 5.44 -17.71
C CYS A 19 -3.80 5.55 -18.85
N ARG A 20 -3.63 6.56 -19.70
CA ARG A 20 -4.60 6.91 -20.75
C ARG A 20 -3.95 7.07 -22.11
N GLN A 21 -4.71 6.72 -23.15
CA GLN A 21 -4.42 7.02 -24.56
C GLN A 21 -5.61 7.80 -25.14
N GLY A 22 -5.47 9.12 -25.28
CA GLY A 22 -6.62 9.98 -25.55
C GLY A 22 -7.68 9.82 -24.46
N ASP A 23 -8.91 9.44 -24.84
CA ASP A 23 -10.00 9.17 -23.91
C ASP A 23 -10.05 7.73 -23.40
N ALA A 24 -9.23 6.83 -23.95
CA ALA A 24 -9.19 5.44 -23.54
C ALA A 24 -8.35 5.26 -22.26
N THR A 25 -8.88 4.53 -21.27
CA THR A 25 -8.11 4.05 -20.12
C THR A 25 -7.43 2.73 -20.48
N LEU A 26 -6.11 2.69 -20.40
CA LEU A 26 -5.32 1.47 -20.66
C LEU A 26 -5.03 0.68 -19.39
N ALA A 27 -4.85 1.38 -18.26
CA ALA A 27 -4.70 0.79 -16.93
C ALA A 27 -5.10 1.79 -15.85
N TYR A 28 -5.46 1.29 -14.68
CA TYR A 28 -5.64 2.10 -13.48
C TYR A 28 -5.08 1.38 -12.25
N TYR A 29 -4.62 2.17 -11.28
CA TYR A 29 -4.01 1.70 -10.04
C TYR A 29 -4.60 2.48 -8.87
N GLU A 30 -5.16 1.77 -7.90
CA GLU A 30 -5.48 2.30 -6.59
C GLU A 30 -4.25 2.18 -5.70
N VAL A 31 -3.59 3.30 -5.38
CA VAL A 31 -2.31 3.31 -4.67
C VAL A 31 -2.46 4.00 -3.32
N ASP A 32 -2.01 3.33 -2.26
CA ASP A 32 -2.01 3.84 -0.89
C ASP A 32 -0.61 3.76 -0.30
N PHE A 33 -0.07 4.92 0.08
CA PHE A 33 1.20 5.06 0.79
C PHE A 33 0.92 5.37 2.25
N GLN A 34 1.45 4.54 3.16
CA GLN A 34 1.33 4.73 4.60
C GLN A 34 2.69 4.98 5.23
N ASP A 35 2.77 5.98 6.11
CA ASP A 35 4.03 6.39 6.75
C ASP A 35 4.48 5.38 7.81
N ALA A 36 5.54 4.63 7.48
CA ALA A 36 6.14 3.64 8.38
C ALA A 36 6.75 4.28 9.64
N LYS A 37 7.06 5.58 9.65
CA LYS A 37 7.53 6.29 10.87
C LYS A 37 6.43 6.39 11.93
N ARG A 38 5.16 6.18 11.54
CA ARG A 38 3.98 6.14 12.42
C ARG A 38 3.55 4.72 12.78
N LEU A 39 4.42 3.72 12.56
CA LEU A 39 4.15 2.33 12.90
C LEU A 39 3.85 2.19 14.40
N HIS A 40 2.64 1.75 14.73
CA HIS A 40 2.29 1.40 16.11
C HIS A 40 2.55 -0.08 16.36
N ILE A 41 3.24 -0.42 17.44
CA ILE A 41 3.57 -1.79 17.82
C ILE A 41 2.82 -2.15 19.10
N SER A 42 2.18 -3.31 19.13
CA SER A 42 1.49 -3.84 20.32
C SER A 42 1.76 -5.34 20.49
N HIS A 43 1.92 -5.79 21.73
CA HIS A 43 2.12 -7.18 22.10
C HIS A 43 0.89 -7.77 22.84
N ALA A 44 0.14 -8.64 22.17
CA ALA A 44 -1.13 -9.17 22.67
C ALA A 44 -0.98 -9.95 23.99
N SER A 45 0.06 -10.78 24.13
CA SER A 45 0.26 -11.57 25.36
C SER A 45 0.70 -10.74 26.58
N LEU A 46 1.08 -9.47 26.38
CA LEU A 46 1.37 -8.53 27.48
C LEU A 46 0.13 -7.72 27.87
N GLY A 47 -1.03 -8.00 27.26
CA GLY A 47 -2.26 -7.24 27.46
C GLY A 47 -2.30 -5.92 26.68
N GLU A 48 -1.34 -5.67 25.78
CA GLU A 48 -1.32 -4.44 24.99
C GLU A 48 -2.38 -4.48 23.89
N ALA A 49 -3.26 -3.47 23.92
CA ALA A 49 -4.30 -3.30 22.91
C ALA A 49 -3.73 -2.76 21.59
N ALA A 50 -4.34 -3.16 20.48
CA ALA A 50 -4.12 -2.49 19.21
C ALA A 50 -4.79 -1.11 19.24
N LEU A 51 -4.51 -0.25 18.26
CA LEU A 51 -5.18 1.04 18.19
C LEU A 51 -6.69 0.84 18.01
N ALA A 52 -7.49 1.49 18.87
CA ALA A 52 -8.95 1.44 18.78
C ALA A 52 -9.44 1.98 17.43
N ASN A 53 -10.60 1.49 16.98
CA ASN A 53 -11.25 2.00 15.77
C ASN A 53 -11.56 3.51 15.93
N THR A 54 -11.35 4.28 14.88
CA THR A 54 -11.56 5.73 14.91
C THR A 54 -12.76 6.10 14.05
N THR A 55 -13.83 6.63 14.66
CA THR A 55 -14.96 7.17 13.91
C THR A 55 -14.54 8.48 13.23
N VAL A 56 -14.82 8.60 11.94
CA VAL A 56 -14.46 9.75 11.12
C VAL A 56 -15.66 10.32 10.37
N LYS A 57 -15.62 11.64 10.14
CA LYS A 57 -16.52 12.35 9.24
C LYS A 57 -15.69 12.86 8.07
N LEU A 58 -16.03 12.43 6.88
CA LEU A 58 -15.39 12.85 5.64
C LEU A 58 -15.95 14.20 5.15
N ALA A 59 -15.19 14.83 4.27
CA ALA A 59 -15.70 15.94 3.45
C ALA A 59 -16.97 15.46 2.70
N GLY A 60 -18.04 16.25 2.77
CA GLY A 60 -19.36 15.84 2.24
C GLY A 60 -20.27 15.12 3.24
N GLY A 61 -19.88 15.01 4.51
CA GLY A 61 -20.75 14.54 5.60
C GLY A 61 -20.87 13.02 5.74
N ALA A 62 -20.22 12.25 4.87
CA ALA A 62 -20.15 10.80 4.97
C ALA A 62 -19.47 10.38 6.28
N ARG A 63 -20.03 9.38 6.96
CA ARG A 63 -19.48 8.81 8.20
C ARG A 63 -18.80 7.50 7.90
N GLY A 64 -17.73 7.23 8.63
CA GLY A 64 -17.01 5.97 8.53
C GLY A 64 -16.22 5.64 9.78
N GLN A 65 -15.55 4.51 9.73
CA GLN A 65 -14.60 4.06 10.75
C GLN A 65 -13.26 3.77 10.10
N LEU A 66 -12.18 4.21 10.74
CA LEU A 66 -10.83 3.79 10.42
C LEU A 66 -10.46 2.61 11.30
N LEU A 67 -10.02 1.52 10.69
CA LEU A 67 -9.58 0.31 11.36
C LEU A 67 -8.42 -0.35 10.61
N PRO A 68 -7.60 -1.16 11.30
CA PRO A 68 -6.57 -1.93 10.65
C PRO A 68 -7.18 -3.10 9.87
N ALA A 69 -6.89 -3.19 8.58
CA ALA A 69 -7.05 -4.43 7.83
C ALA A 69 -5.84 -5.31 8.09
N TRP A 70 -6.00 -6.30 8.97
CA TRP A 70 -4.94 -7.21 9.38
C TRP A 70 -4.61 -8.24 8.30
N ALA A 71 -3.32 -8.39 8.02
CA ALA A 71 -2.80 -9.59 7.40
C ALA A 71 -2.97 -10.80 8.35
N PRO A 72 -3.06 -12.03 7.82
CA PRO A 72 -2.80 -13.25 8.56
C PRO A 72 -1.54 -13.17 9.43
N TRP A 73 -1.56 -13.90 10.54
CA TRP A 73 -0.37 -14.13 11.35
C TRP A 73 0.68 -14.88 10.54
N GLN A 74 1.93 -14.42 10.63
CA GLN A 74 3.06 -15.21 10.16
C GLN A 74 3.19 -16.51 11.01
N PRO A 75 3.90 -17.52 10.52
CA PRO A 75 4.26 -18.68 11.33
C PRO A 75 4.99 -18.31 12.62
N CYS A 76 4.97 -19.20 13.62
CA CYS A 76 5.76 -19.00 14.83
C CYS A 76 7.25 -18.95 14.45
N ASP A 77 8.03 -18.07 15.10
CA ASP A 77 9.45 -17.90 14.81
C ASP A 77 10.31 -19.10 15.24
N ARG A 78 9.82 -19.89 16.20
CA ARG A 78 10.40 -21.16 16.67
C ARG A 78 9.33 -22.20 16.99
N CYS A 79 9.74 -23.47 17.08
CA CYS A 79 8.94 -24.59 17.58
C CYS A 79 9.55 -25.18 18.85
N GLY A 80 8.80 -26.06 19.53
CA GLY A 80 9.28 -26.85 20.66
C GLY A 80 9.46 -26.05 21.96
N GLY A 81 8.90 -24.85 22.00
CA GLY A 81 8.90 -23.97 23.17
C GLY A 81 8.31 -22.60 22.84
N PRO A 82 8.34 -21.65 23.80
CA PRO A 82 7.76 -20.32 23.62
C PRO A 82 8.44 -19.53 22.50
N GLY A 83 7.66 -19.13 21.51
CA GLY A 83 8.06 -18.28 20.40
C GLY A 83 7.16 -17.06 20.24
N GLU A 84 7.39 -16.32 19.16
CA GLU A 84 6.60 -15.15 18.77
C GLU A 84 6.14 -15.25 17.32
N ARG A 85 4.95 -14.72 17.05
CA ARG A 85 4.46 -14.45 15.71
C ARG A 85 3.97 -13.02 15.59
N LYS A 86 3.96 -12.52 14.36
CA LYS A 86 3.69 -11.13 14.03
C LYS A 86 2.68 -11.06 12.88
N ARG A 87 1.88 -10.01 12.87
CA ARG A 87 1.04 -9.62 11.73
C ARG A 87 1.05 -8.12 11.57
N VAL A 88 0.93 -7.67 10.32
CA VAL A 88 0.83 -6.24 10.01
C VAL A 88 -0.62 -5.88 9.70
N GLY A 89 -1.05 -4.70 10.14
CA GLY A 89 -2.33 -4.09 9.83
C GLY A 89 -2.10 -2.78 9.11
N PHE A 90 -2.85 -2.54 8.04
CA PHE A 90 -2.82 -1.27 7.30
C PHE A 90 -4.10 -0.51 7.56
N CYS A 91 -4.04 0.82 7.54
CA CYS A 91 -5.22 1.65 7.74
C CYS A 91 -6.22 1.47 6.59
N TYR A 92 -7.45 1.10 6.93
CA TYR A 92 -8.59 1.08 6.02
C TYR A 92 -9.77 1.87 6.59
N ALA A 93 -10.52 2.52 5.73
CA ALA A 93 -11.73 3.25 6.02
C ALA A 93 -12.96 2.46 5.57
N TRP A 94 -13.82 2.09 6.52
CA TRP A 94 -15.15 1.57 6.26
C TRP A 94 -16.12 2.74 6.17
N LEU A 95 -16.66 3.00 4.98
CA LEU A 95 -17.55 4.13 4.74
C LEU A 95 -18.98 3.63 4.62
N VAL A 96 -19.92 4.26 5.34
CA VAL A 96 -21.34 3.89 5.28
C VAL A 96 -21.90 4.05 3.86
N SER A 97 -21.37 5.02 3.11
CA SER A 97 -21.77 5.32 1.74
C SER A 97 -21.19 4.36 0.69
N ARG A 98 -20.37 3.37 1.07
CA ARG A 98 -19.67 2.50 0.12
C ARG A 98 -20.04 1.02 0.31
N PRO A 99 -20.96 0.48 -0.49
CA PRO A 99 -21.39 -0.92 -0.39
C PRO A 99 -20.31 -1.92 -0.86
N GLU A 100 -19.34 -1.50 -1.67
CA GLU A 100 -18.28 -2.35 -2.21
C GLU A 100 -17.22 -2.75 -1.17
N GLY A 101 -17.26 -2.17 0.04
CA GLY A 101 -16.37 -2.47 1.14
C GLY A 101 -15.35 -1.36 1.45
N PRO A 102 -14.36 -1.63 2.32
CA PRO A 102 -13.46 -0.60 2.82
C PRO A 102 -12.47 -0.11 1.76
N LEU A 103 -12.07 1.16 1.85
CA LEU A 103 -10.95 1.73 1.09
C LEU A 103 -9.68 1.73 1.96
N PRO A 104 -8.48 1.61 1.36
CA PRO A 104 -7.27 2.11 2.00
C PRO A 104 -7.41 3.58 2.42
N CYS A 105 -6.89 3.96 3.59
CA CYS A 105 -7.13 5.29 4.15
C CYS A 105 -6.67 6.45 3.27
N GLY A 106 -5.57 6.31 2.52
CA GLY A 106 -5.12 7.32 1.57
C GLY A 106 -6.09 7.58 0.40
N LEU A 107 -6.97 6.62 0.09
CA LEU A 107 -7.98 6.74 -0.96
C LEU A 107 -9.35 7.20 -0.44
N ALA A 108 -9.56 7.15 0.87
CA ALA A 108 -10.86 7.46 1.47
C ALA A 108 -11.14 8.97 1.58
N GLY A 109 -10.14 9.83 1.36
CA GLY A 109 -10.30 11.28 1.26
C GLY A 109 -9.29 12.08 2.06
N ARG A 110 -9.02 13.31 1.63
CA ARG A 110 -8.13 14.25 2.34
C ARG A 110 -8.75 14.67 3.68
N GLY A 111 -7.89 14.89 4.67
CA GLY A 111 -8.31 15.35 6.01
C GLY A 111 -8.74 14.24 6.97
N LEU A 112 -8.63 12.96 6.57
CA LEU A 112 -8.69 11.87 7.54
C LEU A 112 -7.52 11.95 8.53
N PRO A 113 -7.72 11.54 9.79
CA PRO A 113 -6.62 11.38 10.73
C PRO A 113 -5.52 10.51 10.13
N GLN A 114 -4.28 11.01 10.19
CA GLN A 114 -3.10 10.27 9.77
C GLN A 114 -2.89 9.08 10.70
N ARG A 115 -3.41 7.91 10.32
CA ARG A 115 -3.22 6.64 11.03
C ARG A 115 -2.21 5.81 10.26
N GLY A 116 -1.08 5.53 10.90
CA GLY A 116 -0.03 4.69 10.34
C GLY A 116 -0.40 3.20 10.34
N PRO A 117 0.48 2.36 9.77
CA PRO A 117 0.34 0.92 9.88
C PRO A 117 0.52 0.47 11.34
N GLU A 118 0.09 -0.76 11.62
CA GLU A 118 0.20 -1.40 12.92
C GLU A 118 0.95 -2.73 12.80
N LEU A 119 1.81 -3.04 13.76
CA LEU A 119 2.42 -4.35 13.94
C LEU A 119 1.87 -4.95 15.23
N ARG A 120 1.25 -6.13 15.13
CA ARG A 120 0.81 -6.87 16.30
C ARG A 120 1.70 -8.09 16.47
N VAL A 121 2.18 -8.29 17.69
CA VAL A 121 3.00 -9.42 18.12
C VAL A 121 2.20 -10.25 19.12
N GLU A 122 2.34 -11.56 19.08
CA GLU A 122 1.83 -12.43 20.14
C GLU A 122 2.74 -13.64 20.33
N SER A 123 2.71 -14.17 21.55
CA SER A 123 3.37 -15.42 21.89
C SER A 123 2.68 -16.58 21.18
N CYS A 124 3.45 -17.55 20.75
CA CYS A 124 2.98 -18.79 20.16
C CYS A 124 3.81 -19.96 20.70
N GLU A 125 3.21 -21.14 20.69
CA GLU A 125 3.91 -22.39 20.97
C GLU A 125 3.39 -23.43 20.00
N VAL A 126 4.31 -23.98 19.20
CA VAL A 126 3.99 -24.96 18.15
C VAL A 126 4.93 -26.15 18.24
N PRO A 127 4.47 -27.38 17.97
CA PRO A 127 5.32 -28.56 17.98
C PRO A 127 6.34 -28.52 16.84
N CYS A 128 7.52 -29.11 17.04
CA CYS A 128 8.50 -29.32 15.98
C CYS A 128 8.13 -30.57 15.18
N ASP A 129 7.37 -30.42 14.11
CA ASP A 129 7.10 -31.50 13.16
C ASP A 129 7.63 -31.16 11.75
N ARG A 130 7.54 -32.12 10.81
CA ARG A 130 7.98 -31.90 9.43
C ARG A 130 7.26 -30.73 8.76
N ALA A 131 6.03 -30.41 9.18
CA ALA A 131 5.24 -29.30 8.66
C ALA A 131 5.81 -27.94 9.08
N TYR A 132 6.35 -27.84 10.30
CA TYR A 132 7.05 -26.65 10.79
C TYR A 132 8.30 -26.31 9.95
N VAL A 133 9.08 -27.33 9.55
CA VAL A 133 10.26 -27.15 8.68
C VAL A 133 9.84 -26.72 7.28
N SER A 134 8.79 -27.31 6.70
CA SER A 134 8.25 -26.89 5.40
C SER A 134 7.59 -25.50 5.40
N GLY A 135 7.10 -25.04 6.56
CA GLY A 135 6.51 -23.70 6.73
C GLY A 135 7.55 -22.57 6.86
N GLN A 136 8.84 -22.91 7.06
CA GLN A 136 9.95 -21.97 7.01
C GLN A 136 10.59 -21.87 5.62
N ASP A 137 10.52 -22.94 4.82
CA ASP A 137 11.05 -23.01 3.44
C ASP A 137 10.04 -22.60 2.35
N GLU A 138 8.73 -22.53 2.66
CA GLU A 138 7.81 -21.74 1.84
C GLU A 138 8.22 -20.27 2.05
N PRO A 139 8.73 -19.55 1.03
CA PRO A 139 9.00 -18.13 1.16
C PRO A 139 7.66 -17.49 1.48
N SER A 140 7.40 -17.25 2.77
CA SER A 140 6.10 -16.93 3.33
C SER A 140 5.37 -16.01 2.38
N ARG A 141 4.49 -16.59 1.54
CA ARG A 141 3.84 -15.81 0.49
C ARG A 141 3.08 -14.75 1.28
N PRO A 142 3.42 -13.45 1.12
CA PRO A 142 2.73 -12.42 1.85
C PRO A 142 1.24 -12.64 1.57
N PRO A 143 0.41 -12.71 2.62
CA PRO A 143 -0.91 -13.30 2.51
C PRO A 143 -1.68 -12.66 1.36
N LEU A 144 -2.16 -13.53 0.47
CA LEU A 144 -2.80 -13.12 -0.78
C LEU A 144 -4.21 -12.60 -0.48
N LEU A 145 -4.29 -11.32 -0.15
CA LEU A 145 -5.35 -10.45 -0.65
C LEU A 145 -4.70 -9.65 -1.79
N VAL A 146 -5.15 -9.87 -3.03
CA VAL A 146 -4.54 -9.29 -4.24
C VAL A 146 -4.72 -7.77 -4.23
N ILE A 147 -3.63 -7.02 -3.95
CA ILE A 147 -3.16 -5.75 -4.52
C ILE A 147 -1.71 -5.61 -4.00
N THR A 148 -0.72 -5.64 -4.89
CA THR A 148 0.72 -5.74 -4.57
C THR A 148 1.18 -4.71 -3.52
N ARG A 149 1.80 -5.17 -2.43
CA ARG A 149 2.47 -4.31 -1.43
C ARG A 149 3.98 -4.37 -1.62
N TYR A 150 4.60 -3.24 -1.95
CA TYR A 150 6.05 -3.10 -1.94
C TYR A 150 6.49 -2.61 -0.55
N ARG A 151 7.39 -3.33 0.12
CA ARG A 151 8.25 -2.69 1.11
C ARG A 151 9.19 -1.78 0.32
N ALA A 152 8.85 -0.50 0.23
CA ALA A 152 9.85 0.48 -0.18
C ALA A 152 10.96 0.42 0.88
N LEU A 153 12.15 -0.04 0.49
CA LEU A 153 13.36 0.30 1.22
C LEU A 153 13.41 1.83 1.37
N PRO A 154 14.03 2.40 2.42
CA PRO A 154 14.27 3.84 2.46
C PRO A 154 14.85 4.29 1.11
N ARG A 155 14.16 5.22 0.42
CA ARG A 155 14.49 5.75 -0.92
C ARG A 155 14.23 4.83 -2.13
N ALA A 156 13.55 3.69 -1.98
CA ALA A 156 13.09 2.92 -3.12
C ALA A 156 11.81 3.54 -3.71
N GLY A 157 11.87 4.00 -4.96
CA GLY A 157 10.70 4.55 -5.64
C GLY A 157 9.66 3.47 -5.99
N ALA A 158 8.39 3.87 -6.11
CA ALA A 158 7.35 3.01 -6.66
C ALA A 158 7.32 3.14 -8.19
N ARG A 159 7.09 2.04 -8.92
CA ARG A 159 6.99 2.06 -10.39
C ARG A 159 5.65 1.44 -10.81
N LEU A 160 4.79 2.23 -11.44
CA LEU A 160 3.54 1.79 -12.05
C LEU A 160 3.78 1.56 -13.54
N ARG A 161 3.32 0.43 -14.08
CA ARG A 161 3.50 0.12 -15.50
C ARG A 161 2.30 0.55 -16.32
N CYS A 162 2.50 1.14 -17.49
CA CYS A 162 1.38 1.32 -18.42
C CYS A 162 1.41 0.26 -19.52
N PRO A 163 0.34 -0.53 -19.66
CA PRO A 163 0.19 -1.43 -20.79
C PRO A 163 0.24 -0.66 -22.12
N MET A 164 0.86 -1.26 -23.14
CA MET A 164 0.85 -0.79 -24.54
C MET A 164 1.57 0.53 -24.82
N ALA A 165 2.23 1.07 -23.81
CA ALA A 165 2.94 2.32 -23.87
C ALA A 165 4.27 2.15 -24.65
N SER A 166 4.54 2.95 -25.69
CA SER A 166 5.76 2.86 -26.55
C SER A 166 6.10 4.23 -27.19
N ILE A 167 7.31 4.41 -27.74
CA ILE A 167 7.68 5.60 -28.53
C ILE A 167 6.70 5.89 -29.68
N TYR A 168 6.01 4.85 -30.17
CA TYR A 168 5.05 4.95 -31.26
C TYR A 168 3.60 5.13 -30.79
N ARG A 169 3.32 4.94 -29.49
CA ARG A 169 1.99 5.00 -28.89
C ARG A 169 2.04 5.90 -27.66
N PRO A 170 1.85 7.22 -27.83
CA PRO A 170 1.93 8.15 -26.72
C PRO A 170 0.79 7.89 -25.74
N VAL A 171 1.14 7.80 -24.46
CA VAL A 171 0.21 7.67 -23.34
C VAL A 171 0.58 8.70 -22.28
N TYR A 172 -0.37 9.02 -21.41
CA TYR A 172 -0.15 9.93 -20.29
C TYR A 172 -0.74 9.36 -19.00
N TRP A 173 -0.23 9.85 -17.87
CA TRP A 173 -0.78 9.53 -16.55
C TRP A 173 -1.70 10.61 -16.06
N GLN A 174 -2.69 10.20 -15.30
CA GLN A 174 -3.62 11.07 -14.59
C GLN A 174 -3.68 10.63 -13.13
N GLU A 175 -3.46 11.56 -12.22
CA GLU A 175 -3.63 11.37 -10.77
C GLU A 175 -5.00 11.96 -10.38
N GLY A 176 -5.97 11.10 -10.07
CA GLY A 176 -7.34 11.53 -9.83
C GLY A 176 -7.91 12.27 -11.05
N PRO A 177 -8.34 13.54 -10.95
CA PRO A 177 -8.81 14.34 -12.08
C PRO A 177 -7.68 15.11 -12.81
N THR A 178 -6.44 15.06 -12.32
CA THR A 178 -5.35 15.91 -12.81
C THR A 178 -4.47 15.15 -13.78
N ALA A 179 -4.46 15.55 -15.05
CA ALA A 179 -3.51 15.03 -16.03
C ALA A 179 -2.09 15.46 -15.66
N LEU A 180 -1.14 14.53 -15.68
CA LEU A 180 0.27 14.78 -15.43
C LEU A 180 0.95 15.03 -16.78
N THR A 181 1.36 16.28 -17.04
CA THR A 181 2.06 16.62 -18.28
C THR A 181 3.53 16.21 -18.24
N TRP A 182 4.20 16.15 -19.40
CA TRP A 182 5.65 15.97 -19.48
C TRP A 182 6.43 17.02 -18.68
N GLN A 183 5.92 18.25 -18.62
CA GLN A 183 6.52 19.33 -17.83
C GLN A 183 6.28 19.09 -16.34
N ASP A 184 5.09 18.68 -15.91
CA ASP A 184 4.81 18.31 -14.50
C ASP A 184 5.75 17.20 -14.02
N LEU A 185 5.97 16.19 -14.86
CA LEU A 185 6.85 15.03 -14.57
C LEU A 185 8.34 15.38 -14.55
N ARG A 186 8.74 16.54 -15.10
CA ARG A 186 10.13 17.04 -15.09
C ARG A 186 10.37 18.16 -14.07
N GLN A 187 9.36 18.97 -13.78
CA GLN A 187 9.50 20.23 -13.04
C GLN A 187 8.86 20.21 -11.66
N ARG A 188 7.99 19.24 -11.34
CA ARG A 188 7.55 19.13 -9.95
C ARG A 188 8.74 18.73 -9.10
N ASN A 189 9.09 19.62 -8.17
CA ASN A 189 9.95 19.38 -7.01
C ASN A 189 9.31 18.36 -6.03
N ARG A 190 8.51 17.41 -6.56
CA ARG A 190 7.78 16.38 -5.85
C ARG A 190 8.28 15.02 -6.31
N SER A 191 7.93 14.04 -5.51
CA SER A 191 8.17 12.62 -5.58
C SER A 191 7.72 11.89 -6.86
N ILE A 192 7.48 12.52 -8.02
CA ILE A 192 6.94 11.84 -9.22
C ILE A 192 7.72 12.25 -10.47
N SER A 193 8.32 11.29 -11.18
CA SER A 193 9.06 11.52 -12.42
C SER A 193 8.92 10.36 -13.41
N LEU A 194 9.29 10.61 -14.66
CA LEU A 194 9.60 9.52 -15.59
C LEU A 194 11.01 8.98 -15.31
N ASP A 195 11.27 7.74 -15.71
CA ASP A 195 12.62 7.17 -15.67
C ASP A 195 13.58 8.06 -16.49
N GLN A 196 14.60 8.61 -15.82
CA GLN A 196 15.53 9.58 -16.42
C GLN A 196 16.59 8.92 -17.32
N VAL A 197 16.86 7.62 -17.15
CA VAL A 197 17.97 6.93 -17.82
C VAL A 197 17.57 6.50 -19.21
N THR A 198 16.34 6.01 -19.38
CA THR A 198 15.87 5.55 -20.68
C THR A 198 14.92 6.51 -21.37
N GLY A 199 14.44 7.55 -20.67
CA GLY A 199 13.34 8.39 -21.14
C GLY A 199 12.05 7.60 -21.38
N GLY A 200 12.03 6.31 -20.99
CA GLY A 200 10.97 5.35 -21.29
C GLY A 200 11.24 4.35 -22.43
N GLY A 201 12.33 4.47 -23.20
CA GLY A 201 12.67 3.55 -24.30
C GLY A 201 13.34 2.25 -23.85
N THR A 202 13.42 1.26 -24.75
CA THR A 202 14.37 0.12 -24.63
C THR A 202 15.23 0.06 -25.89
N LEU A 203 16.52 -0.21 -25.74
CA LEU A 203 17.42 -0.64 -26.83
C LEU A 203 16.99 -2.02 -27.36
#